data_AF-A0A2K4WQK2-F1
#
_entry.id   AF-A0A2K4WQK2-F1
#
_cell.length_a   1.000
_cell.length_b   1.000
_cell.length_c   1.000
_cell.angle_alpha   90.00
_cell.angle_beta   90.00
_cell.angle_gamma   90.00
#
_symmetry.space_group_name_H-M   'P 1'
#
loop_
_entity.id
_entity.type
_entity.pdbx_description
1 polymer ?
#
loop_
_entity_poly.entity_id
_entity_poly.type
_entity_poly.pdbx_seq_one_letter_code
_entity_poly.pdbx_strand_id
1 'polypeptide(L)'
;MRLSYILNYSGLKIPKIAKQTVSGADQHQYFFRVSNLKSFLETHWGKPEVVKYPPSDGGALARKKGVILFEISGWTDAKGHATLFDGDICYDHCYFNEPDVNYRTDMANFWSLV
;
A
#
# COMPACT_ATOMS: atom_id res chain seq x y z
N MET A 1 5.67 -4.65 5.31
CA MET A 1 5.59 -6.06 5.75
C MET A 1 4.18 -6.54 6.04
N ARG A 2 3.31 -5.79 6.76
CA ARG A 2 1.92 -6.21 7.05
C ARG A 2 1.13 -6.61 5.81
N LEU A 3 1.15 -5.79 4.76
CA LEU A 3 0.47 -6.14 3.51
C LEU A 3 1.06 -7.41 2.86
N SER A 4 2.38 -7.63 2.92
CA SER A 4 2.97 -8.89 2.44
C SER A 4 2.44 -10.12 3.18
N TYR A 5 2.18 -10.02 4.48
CA TYR A 5 1.52 -11.10 5.25
C TYR A 5 0.13 -11.37 4.67
N ILE A 6 -0.70 -10.33 4.54
CA ILE A 6 -2.06 -10.43 4.00
C ILE A 6 -2.04 -11.10 2.62
N LEU A 7 -1.15 -10.68 1.71
CA LEU A 7 -1.03 -11.28 0.37
C LEU A 7 -0.65 -12.76 0.43
N ASN A 8 0.37 -13.11 1.21
CA ASN A 8 0.81 -14.51 1.34
C ASN A 8 -0.31 -15.43 1.86
N TYR A 9 -1.09 -14.98 2.84
CA TYR A 9 -2.16 -15.80 3.44
C TYR A 9 -3.49 -15.72 2.68
N SER A 10 -3.68 -14.75 1.79
CA SER A 10 -4.86 -14.65 0.91
C SER A 10 -4.68 -15.35 -0.45
N GLY A 11 -3.56 -16.03 -0.66
CA GLY A 11 -3.30 -16.84 -1.87
C GLY A 11 -2.38 -16.19 -2.90
N LEU A 12 -2.07 -14.89 -2.77
CA LEU A 12 -1.06 -14.23 -3.60
C LEU A 12 0.33 -14.40 -2.98
N LYS A 13 0.94 -15.58 -3.21
CA LYS A 13 2.26 -15.92 -2.67
C LYS A 13 3.34 -15.01 -3.24
N ILE A 14 4.13 -14.41 -2.34
CA ILE A 14 5.26 -13.57 -2.70
C ILE A 14 6.48 -14.48 -2.92
N PRO A 15 7.15 -14.40 -4.09
CA PRO A 15 8.35 -15.19 -4.35
C PRO A 15 9.57 -14.62 -3.63
N LYS A 16 10.62 -15.44 -3.48
CA LYS A 16 11.91 -14.97 -2.93
C LYS A 16 12.62 -14.13 -3.99
N ILE A 17 12.78 -12.84 -3.73
CA ILE A 17 13.46 -11.91 -4.64
C ILE A 17 14.66 -11.30 -3.91
N ALA A 18 15.86 -11.55 -4.44
CA ALA A 18 17.11 -11.08 -3.86
C ALA A 18 17.08 -9.56 -3.65
N LYS A 19 17.49 -9.11 -2.46
CA LYS A 19 17.53 -7.69 -2.05
C LYS A 19 16.17 -6.97 -2.04
N GLN A 20 15.06 -7.67 -2.19
CA GLN A 20 13.72 -7.08 -2.15
C GLN A 20 12.81 -7.72 -1.10
N THR A 21 12.99 -9.02 -0.85
CA THR A 21 12.26 -9.75 0.17
C THR A 21 13.18 -10.32 1.24
N VAL A 22 12.60 -10.55 2.42
CA VAL A 22 13.19 -11.32 3.51
C VAL A 22 12.27 -12.48 3.87
N SER A 23 12.85 -13.58 4.36
CA SER A 23 12.07 -14.73 4.84
C SER A 23 11.55 -14.47 6.25
N GLY A 24 10.27 -14.75 6.49
CA GLY A 24 9.71 -14.85 7.83
C GLY A 24 9.96 -16.22 8.47
N ALA A 25 9.67 -16.35 9.77
CA ALA A 25 9.72 -17.63 10.47
C ALA A 25 8.73 -18.66 9.91
N ASP A 26 7.66 -18.19 9.29
CA ASP A 26 6.64 -18.98 8.58
C ASP A 26 7.04 -19.36 7.15
N GLN A 27 8.31 -19.16 6.78
CA GLN A 27 8.88 -19.47 5.46
C GLN A 27 8.30 -18.64 4.29
N HIS A 28 7.39 -17.70 4.56
CA HIS A 28 6.88 -16.75 3.59
C HIS A 28 7.87 -15.61 3.31
N GLN A 29 7.69 -14.94 2.17
CA GLN A 29 8.54 -13.83 1.74
C GLN A 29 7.86 -12.49 1.93
N TYR A 30 8.62 -11.50 2.40
CA TYR A 30 8.08 -10.22 2.82
C TYR A 30 8.84 -9.07 2.17
N PHE A 31 8.13 -8.18 1.47
CA PHE A 31 8.70 -6.93 1.01
C PHE A 31 8.94 -5.98 2.18
N PHE A 32 10.16 -5.47 2.27
CA PHE A 32 10.55 -4.45 3.24
C PHE A 32 10.62 -3.03 2.66
N ARG A 33 10.40 -2.86 1.34
CA ARG A 33 10.28 -1.56 0.67
C ARG A 33 8.93 -1.46 -0.04
N VAL A 34 8.26 -0.32 0.14
CA VAL A 34 6.97 -0.03 -0.48
C VAL A 34 7.06 0.03 -2.01
N SER A 35 8.16 0.53 -2.56
CA SER A 35 8.39 0.58 -4.01
C SER A 35 8.41 -0.81 -4.65
N ASN A 36 9.06 -1.79 -4.02
CA ASN A 36 9.12 -3.16 -4.53
C ASN A 36 7.75 -3.84 -4.44
N LEU A 37 7.01 -3.58 -3.34
CA LEU A 37 5.64 -4.06 -3.19
C LEU A 37 4.73 -3.48 -4.28
N LYS A 38 4.83 -2.18 -4.58
CA LYS A 38 4.11 -1.54 -5.68
C LYS A 38 4.36 -2.24 -7.01
N SER A 39 5.62 -2.42 -7.40
CA SER A 39 5.97 -3.08 -8.66
C SER A 39 5.45 -4.53 -8.73
N PHE A 40 5.45 -5.25 -7.61
CA PHE A 40 4.86 -6.59 -7.53
C PHE A 40 3.34 -6.56 -7.77
N LEU A 41 2.61 -5.65 -7.10
CA LEU A 41 1.17 -5.49 -7.31
C LEU A 41 0.84 -5.09 -8.76
N GLU A 42 1.62 -4.19 -9.36
CA GLU A 42 1.47 -3.80 -10.77
C GLU A 42 1.63 -4.99 -11.72
N THR A 43 2.54 -5.92 -11.42
CA THR A 43 2.78 -7.11 -12.24
C THR A 43 1.63 -8.11 -12.14
N HIS A 44 0.99 -8.23 -10.98
CA HIS A 44 -0.06 -9.23 -10.73
C HIS A 44 -1.48 -8.73 -10.98
N TRP A 45 -1.76 -7.45 -10.72
CA TRP A 45 -3.10 -6.87 -10.79
C TRP A 45 -3.22 -5.74 -11.82
N GLY A 46 -2.15 -5.44 -12.55
CA GLY A 46 -2.11 -4.34 -13.50
C GLY A 46 -1.95 -2.98 -12.82
N LYS A 47 -2.10 -1.91 -13.61
CA LYS A 47 -1.89 -0.54 -13.11
C LYS A 47 -2.97 -0.15 -12.08
N PRO A 48 -2.60 0.53 -10.99
CA PRO A 48 -3.56 1.05 -10.01
C PRO A 48 -4.37 2.22 -10.58
N GLU A 49 -5.52 2.48 -9.96
CA GLU A 49 -6.13 3.81 -10.00
C GLU A 49 -5.26 4.77 -9.16
N VAL A 50 -4.80 5.87 -9.77
CA VAL A 50 -3.89 6.82 -9.10
C VAL A 50 -4.62 8.12 -8.81
N VAL A 51 -4.68 8.50 -7.53
CA VAL A 51 -5.17 9.79 -7.07
C VAL A 51 -4.00 10.62 -6.57
N LYS A 52 -3.75 11.76 -7.24
CA LYS A 52 -2.72 12.72 -6.81
C LYS A 52 -3.27 13.59 -5.69
N TYR A 53 -2.43 13.87 -4.69
CA TYR A 53 -2.79 14.67 -3.52
C TYR A 53 -4.15 14.27 -2.93
N PRO A 54 -4.32 12.99 -2.53
CA PRO A 54 -5.64 12.49 -2.16
C PRO A 54 -6.15 13.23 -0.90
N PRO A 55 -7.39 13.75 -0.92
CA PRO A 55 -7.97 14.50 0.19
C PRO A 55 -8.33 13.59 1.37
N SER A 56 -8.53 14.18 2.55
CA SER A 56 -8.82 13.46 3.81
C SER A 56 -10.09 12.60 3.78
N ASP A 57 -11.06 12.93 2.94
CA ASP A 57 -12.30 12.16 2.75
C ASP A 57 -12.15 11.01 1.74
N GLY A 58 -10.93 10.73 1.27
CA GLY A 58 -10.62 9.70 0.28
C GLY A 58 -10.97 10.07 -1.16
N GLY A 59 -11.71 11.15 -1.40
CA GLY A 59 -12.06 11.68 -2.72
C GLY A 59 -12.60 10.61 -3.68
N ALA A 60 -11.94 10.42 -4.82
CA ALA A 60 -12.33 9.43 -5.84
C ALA A 60 -12.27 7.97 -5.37
N LEU A 61 -11.61 7.69 -4.24
CA LEU A 61 -11.53 6.36 -3.65
C LEU A 61 -12.64 6.10 -2.63
N ALA A 62 -13.39 7.13 -2.21
CA ALA A 62 -14.47 6.97 -1.24
C ALA A 62 -15.42 5.85 -1.65
N ARG A 63 -15.76 4.99 -0.69
CA ARG A 63 -16.62 3.80 -0.84
C ARG A 63 -16.08 2.68 -1.73
N LYS A 64 -14.84 2.77 -2.22
CA LYS A 64 -14.16 1.66 -2.91
C LYS A 64 -13.37 0.81 -1.92
N LYS A 65 -13.40 -0.51 -2.10
CA LYS A 65 -12.71 -1.47 -1.22
C LYS A 65 -11.52 -2.08 -1.93
N GLY A 66 -10.38 -2.16 -1.25
CA GLY A 66 -9.20 -2.78 -1.85
C GLY A 66 -7.89 -2.51 -1.13
N VAL A 67 -6.80 -2.66 -1.88
CA VAL A 67 -5.46 -2.32 -1.43
C VAL A 67 -5.15 -0.88 -1.82
N ILE A 68 -4.67 -0.09 -0.87
CA ILE A 68 -4.20 1.27 -1.10
C ILE A 68 -2.73 1.41 -0.70
N LEU A 69 -1.96 2.09 -1.53
CA LEU A 69 -0.55 2.39 -1.32
C LEU A 69 -0.32 3.89 -1.48
N PHE A 70 0.02 4.54 -0.38
CA PHE A 70 0.35 5.95 -0.29
C PHE A 70 1.84 6.16 -0.55
N GLU A 71 2.17 7.09 -1.44
CA GLU A 71 3.51 7.63 -1.64
C GLU A 71 3.61 8.97 -0.91
N ILE A 72 4.53 9.04 0.06
CA ILE A 72 4.56 10.11 1.05
C ILE A 72 5.90 10.83 1.01
N SER A 73 5.82 12.15 0.90
CA SER A 73 6.93 13.08 1.08
C SER A 73 6.98 13.62 2.51
N GLY A 74 8.20 13.86 3.01
CA GLY A 74 8.46 14.35 4.36
C GLY A 74 9.01 13.29 5.32
N TRP A 75 8.87 12.01 4.98
CA TRP A 75 9.46 10.91 5.75
C TRP A 75 10.92 10.67 5.38
N THR A 76 11.74 10.33 6.38
CA THR A 76 13.17 10.07 6.23
C THR A 76 13.51 8.58 6.19
N ASP A 77 12.66 7.74 6.78
CA ASP A 77 12.83 6.30 6.95
C ASP A 77 12.02 5.46 5.95
N ALA A 78 10.95 6.04 5.38
CA ALA A 78 10.10 5.38 4.40
C ALA A 78 9.71 6.30 3.24
N LYS A 79 9.24 5.70 2.15
CA LYS A 79 8.74 6.39 0.95
C LYS A 79 7.23 6.36 0.82
N GLY A 80 6.54 5.80 1.81
CA GLY A 80 5.11 5.57 1.74
C GLY A 80 4.63 4.50 2.70
N HIS A 81 3.35 4.17 2.60
CA HIS A 81 2.65 3.17 3.40
C HIS A 81 1.67 2.37 2.52
N ALA A 82 1.45 1.10 2.83
CA ALA A 82 0.50 0.27 2.09
C ALA A 82 -0.38 -0.52 3.07
N THR A 83 -1.69 -0.50 2.80
CA THR A 83 -2.72 -1.03 3.71
C THR A 83 -3.97 -1.48 2.93
N LEU A 84 -4.95 -2.03 3.65
CA LEU A 84 -6.29 -2.28 3.13
C LEU A 84 -7.17 -1.08 3.42
N PHE A 85 -8.07 -0.77 2.50
CA PHE A 85 -9.04 0.31 2.60
C PHE A 85 -10.44 -0.24 2.33
N ASP A 86 -11.41 0.08 3.19
CA ASP A 86 -12.79 -0.43 3.08
C ASP A 86 -13.78 0.58 2.47
N GLY A 87 -13.26 1.71 1.98
CA GLY A 87 -14.05 2.81 1.42
C GLY A 87 -14.29 3.95 2.40
N ASP A 88 -13.94 3.77 3.68
CA ASP A 88 -14.03 4.80 4.71
C ASP A 88 -12.75 4.83 5.56
N ILE A 89 -12.33 3.69 6.10
CA ILE A 89 -11.16 3.56 6.97
C ILE A 89 -10.12 2.58 6.41
N CYS A 90 -8.89 2.74 6.89
CA CYS A 90 -7.80 1.81 6.60
C CYS A 90 -7.67 0.78 7.71
N TYR A 91 -7.22 -0.43 7.36
CA TYR A 91 -6.98 -1.52 8.32
C TYR A 91 -6.04 -1.11 9.47
N ASP A 92 -5.02 -0.29 9.18
CA ASP A 92 -4.17 0.31 10.21
C ASP A 92 -4.29 1.83 10.25
N HIS A 93 -3.73 2.54 9.27
CA HIS A 93 -3.78 3.99 9.21
C HIS A 93 -3.84 4.47 7.77
N CYS A 94 -4.75 5.41 7.51
CA CYS A 94 -4.79 6.10 6.24
C CYS A 94 -3.84 7.29 6.28
N TYR A 95 -3.09 7.48 5.21
CA TYR A 95 -2.24 8.66 5.04
C TYR A 95 -2.81 9.52 3.92
N PHE A 96 -4.08 9.91 4.06
CA PHE A 96 -4.65 10.95 3.22
C PHE A 96 -4.08 12.32 3.62
N ASN A 97 -4.21 13.34 2.76
CA ASN A 97 -3.81 14.69 3.14
C ASN A 97 -4.84 15.27 4.09
N GLU A 98 -4.44 15.41 5.34
CA GLU A 98 -5.25 15.93 6.44
C GLU A 98 -4.72 17.31 6.87
N PRO A 99 -5.56 18.16 7.48
CA PRO A 99 -5.07 19.35 8.16
C PRO A 99 -4.12 18.94 9.31
N ASP A 100 -3.13 19.78 9.59
CA ASP A 100 -2.24 19.68 10.76
C ASP A 100 -1.30 18.45 10.84
N VAL A 101 -1.17 17.66 9.77
CA VAL A 101 -0.17 16.58 9.69
C VAL A 101 1.17 17.07 9.12
N ASN A 102 2.28 16.51 9.63
CA ASN A 102 3.64 16.84 9.17
C ASN A 102 4.14 15.90 8.06
N TYR A 103 3.27 15.51 7.15
CA TYR A 103 3.61 14.74 5.95
C TYR A 103 2.76 15.23 4.78
N ARG A 104 3.19 14.94 3.56
CA ARG A 104 2.37 15.16 2.36
C ARG A 104 2.28 13.89 1.55
N THR A 105 1.06 13.46 1.26
CA THR A 105 0.84 12.33 0.37
C THR A 105 0.73 12.84 -1.05
N ASP A 106 1.72 12.48 -1.87
CA ASP A 106 1.78 12.90 -3.27
C ASP A 106 0.84 12.06 -4.14
N MET A 107 0.74 10.76 -3.86
CA MET A 107 -0.11 9.82 -4.62
C MET A 107 -0.70 8.73 -3.73
N ALA A 108 -1.97 8.38 -3.96
CA ALA A 108 -2.54 7.10 -3.56
C ALA A 108 -2.69 6.20 -4.80
N ASN A 109 -2.11 5.01 -4.73
CA ASN A 109 -2.22 3.95 -5.73
C ASN A 109 -3.21 2.91 -5.22
N PHE A 110 -4.32 2.70 -5.90
CA PHE A 110 -5.42 1.86 -5.45
C PHE A 110 -5.71 0.69 -6.39
N TRP A 111 -5.86 -0.51 -5.83
CA TRP A 111 -6.34 -1.71 -6.53
C TRP A 111 -7.61 -2.18 -5.87
N SER A 112 -8.70 -2.23 -6.64
CA SER A 112 -10.00 -2.70 -6.17
C SER A 112 -9.99 -4.20 -5.89
N LEU A 113 -10.56 -4.60 -4.76
CA LEU A 113 -10.87 -5.98 -4.42
C LEU A 113 -12.40 -6.10 -4.39
N VAL A 114 -12.99 -6.38 -5.54
CA VAL A 114 -14.42 -6.67 -5.71
C VAL A 114 -14.69 -8.16 -5.63
#